data_AF-A0A940U793-F1
#
_entry.id   AF-A0A940U793-F1
#
_cell.length_a   1.000
_cell.length_b   1.000
_cell.length_c   1.000
_cell.angle_alpha   90.00
_cell.angle_beta   90.00
_cell.angle_gamma   90.00
#
_symmetry.space_group_name_H-M   'P 1'
#
loop_
_entity.id
_entity.type
_entity.pdbx_description
1 polymer ?
#
loop_
_entity_poly.entity_id
_entity_poly.type
_entity_poly.pdbx_seq_one_letter_code
_entity_poly.pdbx_strand_id
1 'polypeptide(L)'
;MEAKELIRAGKLSEARKLLTEEVRKLPGDLSKRTLLFQVLAFSGEWGKAQNHLDIIANQDSKKETGVQVFKNLLQAEKQRGEVLKL
;
A
#
# COMPACT_ATOMS: atom_id res chain seq x y z
N MET A 1 -13.78 7.46 13.31
CA MET A 1 -12.39 6.99 13.52
C MET A 1 -11.69 7.06 12.18
N GLU A 2 -10.59 7.79 12.10
CA GLU A 2 -9.81 7.95 10.88
C GLU A 2 -8.91 6.73 10.64
N ALA A 3 -8.53 6.48 9.38
CA ALA A 3 -7.65 5.35 9.05
C ALA A 3 -6.35 5.35 9.85
N LYS A 4 -5.76 6.52 10.14
CA LYS A 4 -4.55 6.65 10.95
C LYS A 4 -4.75 6.21 12.40
N GLU A 5 -5.93 6.43 12.97
CA GLU A 5 -6.25 5.98 14.33
C GLU A 5 -6.37 4.45 14.39
N LEU A 6 -7.01 3.85 13.39
CA LEU A 6 -7.09 2.38 13.27
C LEU A 6 -5.69 1.76 13.15
N ILE A 7 -4.80 2.35 12.35
CA ILE A 7 -3.40 1.90 12.23
C ILE A 7 -2.68 1.99 13.58
N ARG A 8 -2.79 3.12 14.28
CA ARG A 8 -2.16 3.31 15.61
C ARG A 8 -2.70 2.33 16.65
N ALA A 9 -3.97 1.94 16.53
CA ALA A 9 -4.60 0.95 17.39
C ALA A 9 -4.30 -0.51 16.99
N GLY A 10 -3.44 -0.75 15.98
CA GLY A 10 -3.12 -2.10 15.49
C GLY A 10 -4.22 -2.75 14.64
N LYS A 11 -5.28 -2.02 14.33
CA LYS A 11 -6.48 -2.49 13.62
C LYS A 11 -6.30 -2.41 12.10
N LEU A 12 -5.28 -3.10 11.57
CA LEU A 12 -4.89 -2.99 10.15
C LEU A 12 -5.97 -3.49 9.18
N SER A 13 -6.74 -4.53 9.56
CA SER A 13 -7.86 -5.03 8.73
C SER A 13 -8.96 -3.97 8.54
N GLU A 14 -9.32 -3.27 9.63
CA GLU A 14 -10.31 -2.20 9.62
C GLU A 14 -9.78 -0.98 8.85
N ALA A 15 -8.51 -0.62 9.06
CA ALA A 15 -7.84 0.44 8.30
C ALA A 15 -7.83 0.13 6.80
N ARG A 16 -7.51 -1.11 6.41
CA ARG A 16 -7.52 -1.55 5.01
C ARG A 16 -8.90 -1.38 4.38
N LYS A 17 -9.96 -1.80 5.08
CA LYS A 17 -11.34 -1.68 4.60
C LYS A 17 -11.72 -0.21 4.40
N LEU A 18 -11.49 0.62 5.42
CA LEU A 18 -11.79 2.04 5.38
C LEU A 18 -11.04 2.73 4.22
N LEU A 19 -9.73 2.53 4.13
CA LEU A 19 -8.90 3.15 3.08
C LEU A 19 -9.30 2.70 1.67
N THR A 20 -9.74 1.44 1.51
CA THR A 20 -10.28 0.95 0.23
C THR A 20 -11.54 1.73 -0.15
N GLU A 21 -12.46 1.96 0.79
CA GLU A 21 -13.67 2.73 0.56
C GLU A 21 -13.36 4.20 0.26
N GLU A 22 -12.42 4.81 0.99
CA GLU A 22 -12.04 6.21 0.77
C GLU A 22 -11.36 6.42 -0.59
N VAL A 23 -10.46 5.52 -1.01
CA VAL A 23 -9.82 5.57 -2.33
C VAL A 23 -10.83 5.31 -3.45
N ARG A 24 -11.86 4.48 -3.23
CA ARG A 24 -12.97 4.34 -4.20
C ARG A 24 -13.79 5.62 -4.33
N LYS A 25 -14.06 6.31 -3.22
CA LYS A 25 -14.81 7.58 -3.23
C LYS A 25 -14.01 8.72 -3.87
N LEU A 26 -12.71 8.77 -3.64
CA LEU A 26 -11.83 9.82 -4.16
C LEU A 26 -10.54 9.23 -4.78
N PRO A 27 -10.62 8.68 -6.01
CA PRO A 27 -9.51 7.94 -6.62
C PRO A 27 -8.27 8.80 -6.94
N GLY A 28 -8.42 10.13 -6.99
CA GLY A 28 -7.31 11.07 -7.17
C GLY A 28 -6.56 11.43 -5.88
N ASP A 29 -7.02 10.98 -4.71
CA ASP A 29 -6.34 11.24 -3.45
C ASP A 29 -5.13 10.31 -3.29
N LEU A 30 -3.98 10.80 -3.75
CA LEU A 30 -2.72 10.08 -3.66
C LEU A 30 -2.26 9.83 -2.23
N SER A 31 -2.62 10.69 -1.27
CA SER A 31 -2.23 10.51 0.13
C SER A 31 -2.94 9.30 0.73
N LYS A 32 -4.24 9.16 0.47
CA LYS A 32 -5.01 7.98 0.89
C LYS A 32 -4.56 6.72 0.15
N ARG A 33 -4.26 6.83 -1.15
CA ARG A 33 -3.73 5.71 -1.94
C ARG A 33 -2.37 5.24 -1.43
N THR A 34 -1.48 6.16 -1.06
CA THR A 34 -0.19 5.83 -0.43
C THR A 34 -0.40 5.12 0.91
N LEU A 35 -1.31 5.61 1.75
CA LEU A 35 -1.59 4.96 3.04
C LEU A 35 -2.20 3.55 2.86
N LEU A 36 -3.08 3.39 1.86
CA LEU A 36 -3.63 2.07 1.50
C LEU A 36 -2.54 1.10 1.04
N PHE A 37 -1.61 1.56 0.18
CA PHE A 37 -0.45 0.77 -0.23
C PHE A 37 0.34 0.26 0.99
N GLN A 38 0.63 1.14 1.94
CA GLN A 38 1.40 0.78 3.15
C GLN A 38 0.67 -0.28 3.98
N VAL A 39 -0.65 -0.13 4.20
CA VAL A 39 -1.44 -1.12 4.95
C VAL A 39 -1.49 -2.47 4.23
N LEU A 40 -1.61 -2.49 2.91
CA LEU A 40 -1.57 -3.72 2.11
C LEU A 40 -0.20 -4.41 2.23
N ALA A 41 0.90 -3.65 2.19
CA ALA A 41 2.24 -4.17 2.41
C ALA A 41 2.38 -4.77 3.81
N PHE A 42 1.94 -4.07 4.87
CA PHE A 42 1.95 -4.62 6.23
C PHE A 42 1.10 -5.89 6.38
N SER A 43 0.07 -6.05 5.56
CA SER A 43 -0.81 -7.23 5.56
C SER A 43 -0.29 -8.40 4.71
N GLY A 44 0.89 -8.27 4.09
CA GLY A 44 1.45 -9.28 3.20
C GLY A 44 0.77 -9.35 1.82
N GLU A 45 -0.07 -8.38 1.47
CA GLU A 45 -0.84 -8.36 0.22
C GLU A 45 -0.03 -7.74 -0.92
N TRP A 46 1.12 -8.34 -1.22
CA TRP A 46 2.16 -7.77 -2.08
C TRP A 46 1.67 -7.37 -3.46
N GLY A 47 0.85 -8.21 -4.11
CA GLY A 47 0.30 -7.91 -5.44
C GLY A 47 -0.61 -6.68 -5.45
N LYS A 48 -1.46 -6.53 -4.42
CA LYS A 48 -2.33 -5.36 -4.31
C LYS A 48 -1.54 -4.10 -3.98
N ALA A 49 -0.56 -4.21 -3.08
CA ALA A 49 0.34 -3.11 -2.75
C ALA A 49 1.07 -2.58 -4.01
N GLN A 50 1.59 -3.49 -4.85
CA GLN A 50 2.24 -3.16 -6.11
C GLN A 50 1.29 -2.43 -7.08
N ASN A 51 0.05 -2.92 -7.26
CA ASN A 51 -0.94 -2.25 -8.12
C ASN A 51 -1.23 -0.81 -7.69
N HIS A 52 -1.29 -0.54 -6.38
CA HIS A 52 -1.50 0.83 -5.88
C HIS A 52 -0.28 1.73 -6.13
N LEU A 53 0.94 1.19 -6.06
CA LEU A 53 2.16 1.91 -6.43
C LEU A 53 2.18 2.28 -7.92
N ASP A 54 1.76 1.37 -8.80
CA ASP A 54 1.64 1.65 -10.24
C ASP A 54 0.67 2.80 -10.52
N ILE A 55 -0.48 2.81 -9.86
CA ILE A 55 -1.45 3.90 -9.99
C ILE A 55 -0.88 5.23 -9.45
N ILE A 56 -0.13 5.21 -8.35
CA ILE A 56 0.52 6.42 -7.80
C ILE A 56 1.51 7.00 -8.81
N ALA A 57 2.36 6.18 -9.43
CA ALA A 57 3.30 6.64 -10.45
C ALA A 57 2.58 7.20 -11.69
N ASN A 58 1.51 6.54 -12.13
CA ASN A 58 0.72 6.99 -13.29
C ASN A 58 0.00 8.32 -13.04
N GLN A 59 -0.41 8.60 -11.80
CA GLN A 59 -1.12 9.83 -11.43
C GLN A 59 -0.18 11.01 -11.13
N ASP A 60 1.06 10.75 -10.73
CA ASP A 60 2.07 11.78 -10.44
C ASP A 60 3.48 11.24 -10.73
N SER A 61 4.01 11.59 -11.91
CA SER A 61 5.35 11.15 -12.35
C SER A 61 6.47 11.61 -11.41
N LYS A 62 6.27 12.67 -10.61
CA LYS A 62 7.27 13.10 -9.61
C LYS A 62 7.45 12.06 -8.50
N LYS A 63 6.53 11.12 -8.34
CA LYS A 63 6.60 10.04 -7.34
C LYS A 63 7.27 8.78 -7.86
N GLU A 64 7.63 8.70 -9.13
CA GLU A 64 8.15 7.50 -9.78
C GLU A 64 9.38 6.92 -9.05
N THR A 65 10.34 7.77 -8.68
CA THR A 65 11.53 7.35 -7.91
C THR A 65 11.15 6.69 -6.58
N GLY A 66 10.22 7.28 -5.83
CA GLY A 66 9.75 6.72 -4.56
C GLY A 66 8.97 5.42 -4.76
N VAL A 67 8.14 5.36 -5.80
CA VAL A 67 7.43 4.14 -6.20
C VAL A 67 8.41 2.99 -6.51
N GLN A 68 9.48 3.27 -7.25
CA GLN A 68 10.46 2.25 -7.61
C GLN A 68 11.17 1.67 -6.39
N VAL A 69 11.50 2.51 -5.40
CA VAL A 69 12.07 2.04 -4.12
C VAL A 69 11.14 1.03 -3.44
N PHE A 70 9.85 1.34 -3.33
CA PHE A 70 8.91 0.43 -2.69
C PHE A 70 8.65 -0.84 -3.51
N LYS A 71 8.63 -0.76 -4.86
CA LYS A 71 8.54 -1.96 -5.71
C LYS A 71 9.70 -2.92 -5.45
N ASN A 72 10.92 -2.40 -5.33
CA ASN A 72 12.10 -3.21 -5.04
C ASN A 72 11.98 -3.88 -3.65
N LEU A 73 11.48 -3.15 -2.64
CA LEU A 73 11.23 -3.72 -1.31
C LEU A 73 10.18 -4.84 -1.34
N LEU A 74 9.05 -4.64 -2.03
CA LEU A 74 8.02 -5.66 -2.17
C LEU A 74 8.55 -6.91 -2.88
N GLN A 75 9.43 -6.75 -3.88
CA GLN A 75 10.05 -7.88 -4.56
C GLN A 75 11.05 -8.63 -3.67
N ALA A 76 11.88 -7.90 -2.92
CA ALA A 76 12.78 -8.50 -1.95
C ALA A 76 12.03 -9.32 -0.88
N GLU A 77 10.87 -8.84 -0.43
CA GLU A 77 10.02 -9.56 0.53
C GLU A 77 9.43 -10.84 -0.05
N LYS A 78 8.99 -10.82 -1.32
CA LYS A 78 8.55 -12.05 -2.01
C LYS A 78 9.68 -13.08 -2.09
N GLN A 79 10.88 -12.65 -2.51
CA GLN A 79 12.06 -13.51 -2.59
C GLN A 79 12.45 -14.06 -1.21
N ARG A 80 12.35 -13.24 -0.16
CA ARG A 80 12.58 -13.67 1.22
C ARG A 80 11.59 -14.76 1.64
N GLY A 81 10.31 -14.63 1.29
CA GLY A 81 9.30 -15.67 1.53
C GLY A 81 9.65 -16.99 0.85
N GLU A 82 10.09 -16.94 -0.42
CA GLU A 82 10.51 -18.13 -1.18
C GLU A 82 11.71 -18.84 -0.53
N VAL A 83 12.72 -18.09 -0.07
CA VAL A 83 13.90 -18.64 0.62
C VAL A 83 13.52 -19.27 1.96
N LEU A 84 12.63 -18.62 2.71
CA LEU A 84 12.19 -19.09 4.03
C LEU A 84 11.12 -20.18 3.96
N LYS A 85 10.57 -20.48 2.77
CA LYS A 85 9.42 -21.38 2.56
C LYS A 85 8.19 -21.00 3.40
N LEU A 86 7.95 -19.70 3.53
CA LEU A 86 6.78 -19.13 4.22
C LEU A 86 5.50 -19.23 3.38
#